data_AF-A9VT23-F1
#
_entry.id   AF-A9VT23-F1
#
_cell.length_a   1.000
_cell.length_b   1.000
_cell.length_c   1.000
_cell.angle_alpha   90.00
_cell.angle_beta   90.00
_cell.angle_gamma   90.00
#
_symmetry.space_group_name_H-M   'P 1'
#
loop_
_entity.id
_entity.type
_entity.pdbx_description
1 polymer ?
#
loop_
_entity_poly.entity_id
_entity_poly.type
_entity_poly.pdbx_seq_one_letter_code
_entity_poly.pdbx_strand_id
1 'polypeptide(L)'
;MQNVRKDYLEASKQLESDIEKMTSEGFSKENIAEHVVEARNQQKNAARENMTAEERAGLEERNIKKYGNPIGPTAESMFNKIKDSYIDKGIYESDEQVWKIIIQKSMQKDDVINTLLGLEH
;
A
#
# COMPACT_ATOMS: atom_id res chain seq x y z
N MET A 1 -0.66 -16.71 14.71
CA MET A 1 -0.09 -15.33 14.86
C MET A 1 1.40 -15.26 14.48
N GLN A 2 2.27 -16.19 14.92
CA GLN A 2 3.70 -16.19 14.50
C GLN A 2 3.93 -16.30 12.98
N ASN A 3 3.10 -17.07 12.24
CA ASN A 3 3.24 -17.22 10.78
C ASN A 3 2.91 -15.92 10.02
N VAL A 4 1.81 -15.24 10.35
CA VAL A 4 1.40 -13.98 9.69
C VAL A 4 2.49 -12.91 9.76
N ARG A 5 3.20 -12.81 10.89
CA ARG A 5 4.33 -11.89 11.04
C ARG A 5 5.50 -12.24 10.13
N LYS A 6 5.86 -13.52 10.07
CA LYS A 6 6.95 -14.00 9.23
C LYS A 6 6.61 -13.80 7.75
N ASP A 7 5.41 -14.21 7.34
CA ASP A 7 4.90 -14.08 5.97
C ASP A 7 4.88 -12.63 5.53
N TYR A 8 4.45 -11.72 6.41
CA TYR A 8 4.46 -10.28 6.12
C TYR A 8 5.88 -9.72 5.95
N LEU A 9 6.81 -10.09 6.84
CA LEU A 9 8.20 -9.62 6.75
C LEU A 9 8.90 -10.15 5.49
N GLU A 10 8.65 -11.40 5.12
CA GLU A 10 9.15 -11.99 3.87
C GLU A 10 8.55 -11.28 2.65
N ALA A 11 7.23 -11.07 2.64
CA ALA A 11 6.56 -10.36 1.55
C ALA A 11 7.00 -8.90 1.43
N SER A 12 7.33 -8.23 2.54
CA SER A 12 7.89 -6.87 2.52
C SER A 12 9.31 -6.84 1.95
N LYS A 13 10.16 -7.81 2.30
CA LYS A 13 11.52 -7.93 1.73
C LYS A 13 11.47 -8.26 0.24
N GLN A 14 10.55 -9.13 -0.16
CA GLN A 14 10.34 -9.42 -1.58
C GLN A 14 9.96 -8.14 -2.33
N LEU A 15 9.09 -7.31 -1.75
CA LEU A 15 8.67 -6.07 -2.37
C LEU A 15 9.81 -5.03 -2.48
N GLU A 16 10.72 -4.99 -1.50
CA GLU A 16 11.97 -4.20 -1.60
C GLU A 16 12.83 -4.67 -2.77
N SER A 17 13.03 -5.99 -2.89
CA SER A 17 13.79 -6.59 -3.99
C SER A 17 13.14 -6.34 -5.35
N ASP A 18 11.82 -6.39 -5.45
CA ASP A 18 11.07 -6.09 -6.68
C ASP A 18 11.27 -4.63 -7.10
N ILE A 19 11.22 -3.68 -6.15
CA ILE A 19 11.46 -2.25 -6.43
C ILE A 19 12.88 -2.03 -6.96
N GLU A 20 13.89 -2.65 -6.34
CA GLU A 20 15.28 -2.58 -6.77
C GLU A 20 15.45 -3.13 -8.18
N LYS A 21 14.89 -4.32 -8.44
CA LYS A 21 14.92 -4.97 -9.75
C LYS A 21 14.26 -4.10 -10.82
N MET A 22 13.02 -3.69 -10.62
CA MET A 22 12.30 -2.84 -11.56
C MET A 22 13.02 -1.51 -11.82
N THR A 23 13.63 -0.93 -10.77
CA THR A 23 14.46 0.27 -10.94
C THR A 23 15.69 -0.02 -11.83
N SER A 24 16.40 -1.13 -11.59
CA SER A 24 17.57 -1.51 -12.39
C SER A 24 17.23 -1.87 -13.85
N GLU A 25 16.03 -2.40 -14.09
CA GLU A 25 15.51 -2.73 -15.41
C GLU A 25 14.96 -1.49 -16.15
N GLY A 26 14.94 -0.32 -15.50
CA GLY A 26 14.56 0.95 -16.12
C GLY A 26 13.05 1.20 -16.17
N PHE A 27 12.26 0.54 -15.32
CA PHE A 27 10.83 0.81 -15.22
C PHE A 27 10.55 2.24 -14.73
N SER A 28 9.45 2.83 -15.21
CA SER A 28 8.98 4.12 -14.75
C SER A 28 8.58 4.08 -13.27
N LYS A 29 8.61 5.23 -12.59
CA LYS A 29 8.14 5.33 -11.21
C LYS A 29 6.65 5.02 -11.08
N GLU A 30 5.86 5.31 -12.11
CA GLU A 30 4.45 4.91 -12.20
C GLU A 30 4.31 3.39 -12.15
N ASN A 31 4.98 2.65 -13.05
CA ASN A 31 4.90 1.18 -13.08
C ASN A 31 5.36 0.56 -11.75
N ILE A 32 6.41 1.12 -11.13
CA ILE A 32 6.87 0.66 -9.81
C ILE A 32 5.81 0.97 -8.74
N ALA A 33 5.20 2.15 -8.75
CA ALA A 33 4.16 2.51 -7.80
C ALA A 33 2.91 1.62 -7.92
N GLU A 34 2.47 1.34 -9.15
CA GLU A 34 1.35 0.43 -9.43
C GLU A 34 1.62 -0.97 -8.88
N HIS A 35 2.78 -1.56 -9.22
CA HIS A 35 3.18 -2.88 -8.71
C HIS A 35 3.18 -2.94 -7.19
N VAL A 36 3.78 -1.94 -6.54
CA VAL A 36 3.92 -1.92 -5.09
C VAL A 36 2.58 -1.75 -4.39
N VAL A 37 1.71 -0.86 -4.88
CA VAL A 37 0.37 -0.67 -4.31
C VAL A 37 -0.48 -1.92 -4.47
N GLU A 38 -0.45 -2.55 -5.65
CA GLU A 38 -1.18 -3.79 -5.89
C GLU A 38 -0.69 -4.93 -4.99
N ALA A 39 0.62 -5.17 -4.94
CA ALA A 39 1.21 -6.20 -4.10
C ALA A 39 0.85 -6.01 -2.62
N ARG A 40 0.85 -4.77 -2.12
CA ARG A 40 0.40 -4.46 -0.76
C ARG A 40 -1.09 -4.74 -0.55
N ASN A 41 -1.94 -4.41 -1.51
CA ASN A 41 -3.37 -4.71 -1.44
C ASN A 41 -3.63 -6.22 -1.45
N GLN A 42 -2.89 -6.98 -2.25
CA GLN A 42 -2.94 -8.45 -2.26
C GLN A 42 -2.48 -9.04 -0.93
N GLN A 43 -1.38 -8.55 -0.34
CA GLN A 43 -0.92 -8.97 1.01
C GLN A 43 -1.99 -8.71 2.08
N LYS A 44 -2.65 -7.54 2.04
CA LYS A 44 -3.77 -7.22 2.93
C LYS A 44 -4.93 -8.19 2.73
N ASN A 45 -5.24 -8.53 1.49
CA ASN A 45 -6.32 -9.46 1.19
C ASN A 45 -6.02 -10.88 1.70
N ALA A 46 -4.81 -11.38 1.45
CA ALA A 46 -4.34 -12.68 1.96
C ALA A 46 -4.37 -12.73 3.48
N ALA A 47 -3.94 -11.67 4.17
CA ALA A 47 -4.02 -11.59 5.63
C ALA A 47 -5.47 -11.66 6.16
N ARG A 48 -6.45 -11.19 5.38
CA ARG A 48 -7.89 -11.22 5.71
C ARG A 48 -8.55 -12.56 5.42
N GLU A 49 -7.90 -13.49 4.73
CA GLU A 49 -8.46 -14.82 4.46
C GLU A 49 -8.80 -15.58 5.75
N ASN A 50 -8.05 -15.32 6.82
CA ASN A 50 -8.27 -15.91 8.14
C ASN A 50 -9.33 -15.19 9.00
N MET A 51 -9.92 -14.08 8.52
CA MET A 51 -10.99 -13.35 9.21
C MET A 51 -12.35 -13.98 8.96
N THR A 52 -13.27 -13.81 9.92
CA THR A 52 -14.68 -14.13 9.72
C THR A 52 -15.31 -13.24 8.65
N ALA A 53 -16.41 -13.69 8.06
CA ALA A 53 -17.15 -12.90 7.05
C ALA A 53 -17.63 -11.55 7.61
N GLU A 54 -18.03 -11.51 8.88
CA GLU A 54 -18.52 -10.30 9.56
C GLU A 54 -17.40 -9.27 9.78
N GLU A 55 -16.23 -9.70 10.27
CA GLU A 55 -15.06 -8.84 10.43
C GLU A 55 -14.58 -8.27 9.09
N ARG A 56 -14.59 -9.11 8.05
CA ARG A 56 -14.21 -8.71 6.70
C ARG A 56 -15.18 -7.67 6.13
N ALA A 57 -16.49 -7.89 6.26
CA ALA A 57 -17.50 -6.96 5.77
C ALA A 57 -17.39 -5.56 6.42
N GLY A 58 -17.17 -5.50 7.74
CA GLY A 58 -16.96 -4.23 8.43
C GLY A 58 -15.73 -3.46 7.94
N LEU A 59 -14.63 -4.15 7.64
CA LEU A 59 -13.43 -3.55 7.06
C LEU A 59 -13.65 -3.08 5.62
N GLU A 60 -14.31 -3.89 4.80
CA GLU A 60 -14.63 -3.54 3.40
C GLU A 60 -15.55 -2.33 3.32
N GLU A 61 -16.59 -2.25 4.16
CA GLU A 61 -17.49 -1.10 4.22
C GLU A 61 -16.73 0.19 4.60
N ARG A 62 -15.84 0.11 5.61
CA ARG A 62 -14.97 1.23 5.98
C ARG A 62 -14.05 1.65 4.82
N ASN A 63 -13.45 0.69 4.12
CA ASN A 63 -12.54 0.98 3.01
C ASN A 63 -13.27 1.57 1.80
N ILE A 64 -14.48 1.09 1.49
CA ILE A 64 -15.34 1.68 0.45
C ILE A 64 -15.65 3.14 0.80
N LYS A 65 -16.05 3.43 2.05
CA LYS A 65 -16.32 4.82 2.48
C LYS A 65 -15.09 5.72 2.37
N LYS A 66 -13.88 5.20 2.62
CA LYS A 66 -12.64 5.99 2.69
C LYS A 66 -11.92 6.13 1.34
N TYR A 67 -11.97 5.09 0.50
CA TYR A 67 -11.16 4.95 -0.71
C TYR A 67 -11.97 4.62 -1.96
N GLY A 68 -13.27 4.31 -1.83
CA GLY A 68 -14.09 3.80 -2.94
C GLY A 68 -13.77 2.35 -3.34
N ASN A 69 -12.93 1.65 -2.58
CA ASN A 69 -12.46 0.29 -2.88
C ASN A 69 -12.47 -0.57 -1.61
N PRO A 70 -12.97 -1.82 -1.65
CA PRO A 70 -13.09 -2.69 -0.47
C PRO A 70 -11.75 -3.16 0.11
N ILE A 71 -10.69 -3.20 -0.71
CA ILE A 71 -9.37 -3.68 -0.31
C ILE A 71 -8.52 -2.54 0.28
N GLY A 72 -8.43 -1.44 -0.46
CA GLY A 72 -7.57 -0.30 -0.17
C GLY A 72 -7.48 0.66 -1.37
N PRO A 73 -6.75 1.77 -1.27
CA PRO A 73 -6.62 2.71 -2.39
C PRO A 73 -5.89 2.06 -3.58
N THR A 74 -6.23 2.48 -4.79
CA THR A 74 -5.48 2.18 -6.03
C THR A 74 -4.32 3.17 -6.19
N ALA A 75 -3.30 2.81 -6.99
CA ALA A 75 -2.20 3.73 -7.28
C ALA A 75 -2.69 5.05 -7.89
N GLU A 76 -3.63 4.97 -8.84
CA GLU A 76 -4.30 6.13 -9.44
C GLU A 76 -5.02 6.99 -8.38
N SER A 77 -5.79 6.38 -7.47
CA SER A 77 -6.48 7.14 -6.42
C SER A 77 -5.51 7.82 -5.45
N MET A 78 -4.36 7.18 -5.16
CA MET A 78 -3.30 7.77 -4.35
C MET A 78 -2.64 8.93 -5.08
N PHE A 79 -2.39 8.76 -6.38
CA PHE A 79 -1.77 9.76 -7.25
C PHE A 79 -2.62 11.02 -7.31
N ASN A 80 -3.89 10.90 -7.69
CA ASN A 80 -4.79 12.06 -7.78
C ASN A 80 -4.86 12.80 -6.43
N LYS A 81 -5.05 12.05 -5.33
CA LYS A 81 -5.14 12.66 -3.99
C LYS A 81 -3.85 13.37 -3.55
N ILE A 82 -2.68 12.78 -3.80
CA ILE A 82 -1.40 13.37 -3.42
C ILE A 82 -1.10 14.57 -4.31
N LYS A 83 -1.32 14.44 -5.63
CA LYS A 83 -1.14 15.51 -6.62
C LYS A 83 -1.99 16.72 -6.27
N ASP A 84 -3.30 16.55 -6.07
CA ASP A 84 -4.20 17.63 -5.67
C ASP A 84 -3.72 18.31 -4.39
N SER A 85 -3.37 17.52 -3.37
CA SER A 85 -2.86 18.06 -2.11
C SER A 85 -1.54 18.83 -2.25
N TYR A 86 -0.65 18.41 -3.15
CA TYR A 86 0.64 19.06 -3.39
C TYR A 86 0.48 20.33 -4.23
N ILE A 87 -0.47 20.34 -5.17
CA ILE A 87 -0.88 21.53 -5.92
C ILE A 87 -1.45 22.57 -4.96
N ASP A 88 -2.39 22.18 -4.09
CA ASP A 88 -3.01 23.08 -3.10
C ASP A 88 -1.98 23.70 -2.15
N LYS A 89 -0.91 22.97 -1.84
CA LYS A 89 0.19 23.42 -0.97
C LYS A 89 1.28 24.20 -1.71
N GLY A 90 1.23 24.28 -3.05
CA GLY A 90 2.26 24.93 -3.85
C GLY A 90 3.62 24.22 -3.84
N ILE A 91 3.64 22.90 -3.57
CA ILE A 91 4.87 22.08 -3.49
C ILE A 91 4.92 20.97 -4.56
N TYR A 92 3.96 20.96 -5.48
CA TYR A 92 3.97 20.03 -6.61
C TYR A 92 5.11 20.37 -7.57
N GLU A 93 6.02 19.43 -7.78
CA GLU A 93 7.16 19.57 -8.69
C GLU A 93 6.94 18.81 -10.00
N SER A 94 6.48 17.56 -9.92
CA SER A 94 6.24 16.70 -11.08
C SER A 94 5.41 15.46 -10.72
N ASP A 95 4.88 14.77 -11.73
CA ASP A 95 4.21 13.48 -11.54
C ASP A 95 5.19 12.41 -11.00
N GLU A 96 6.46 12.45 -11.42
CA GLU A 96 7.50 11.55 -10.90
C GLU A 96 7.72 11.73 -9.38
N GLN A 97 7.65 12.97 -8.88
CA GLN A 97 7.69 13.26 -7.44
C GLN A 97 6.56 12.52 -6.70
N VAL A 98 5.33 12.60 -7.24
CA VAL A 98 4.15 11.95 -6.66
C VAL A 98 4.31 10.43 -6.66
N TRP A 99 4.74 9.83 -7.77
CA TRP A 99 4.99 8.40 -7.84
C TRP A 99 6.06 7.93 -6.86
N LYS A 100 7.15 8.68 -6.71
CA LYS A 100 8.19 8.40 -5.72
C LYS A 100 7.64 8.40 -4.29
N ILE A 101 6.75 9.35 -3.97
CA ILE A 101 6.08 9.41 -2.66
C ILE A 101 5.18 8.20 -2.45
N ILE A 102 4.45 7.75 -3.47
CA ILE A 102 3.58 6.56 -3.38
C ILE A 102 4.39 5.31 -3.11
N ILE A 103 5.51 5.11 -3.82
CA ILE A 103 6.44 4.00 -3.57
C ILE A 103 6.90 4.04 -2.10
N GLN A 104 7.39 5.19 -1.63
CA GLN A 104 7.86 5.34 -0.25
C GLN A 104 6.76 5.04 0.79
N LYS A 105 5.56 5.60 0.60
CA LYS A 105 4.41 5.38 1.50
C LYS A 105 3.97 3.93 1.54
N SER A 106 4.02 3.23 0.40
CA SER A 106 3.64 1.83 0.31
C SER A 106 4.66 0.89 0.97
N MET A 107 5.88 1.39 1.22
CA MET A 107 6.92 0.69 1.99
C MET A 107 6.91 1.04 3.48
N GLN A 108 6.21 2.09 3.90
CA GLN A 108 6.00 2.37 5.32
C GLN A 108 5.11 1.28 5.93
N LYS A 109 5.53 0.72 7.07
CA LYS A 109 4.73 -0.21 7.85
C LYS A 109 3.55 0.59 8.43
N ASP A 110 2.32 0.26 8.06
CA ASP A 110 1.15 0.99 8.57
C ASP A 110 0.73 0.51 9.98
N ASP A 111 -0.04 1.34 10.68
CA ASP A 111 -0.51 1.09 12.04
C ASP A 111 -1.43 -0.14 12.12
N VAL A 112 -2.14 -0.47 11.04
CA VAL A 112 -2.98 -1.68 10.95
C VAL A 112 -2.12 -2.92 10.95
N ILE A 113 -0.99 -2.90 10.27
CA ILE A 113 0.02 -3.95 10.30
C ILE A 113 0.66 -4.00 11.69
N ASN A 114 1.01 -2.87 12.30
CA ASN A 114 1.52 -2.87 13.68
C ASN A 114 0.51 -3.49 14.66
N THR A 115 -0.78 -3.18 14.50
CA THR A 115 -1.88 -3.77 15.28
C THR A 115 -2.01 -5.28 15.03
N LEU A 116 -2.01 -5.72 13.76
CA LEU A 116 -2.03 -7.14 13.38
C LEU A 116 -0.77 -7.92 13.84
N LEU A 117 0.34 -7.21 14.03
CA LEU A 117 1.62 -7.73 14.51
C LEU A 117 1.80 -7.64 16.03
N GLY A 118 0.82 -7.09 16.77
CA GLY A 118 0.88 -6.89 18.22
C GLY A 118 1.97 -5.92 18.68
N LEU A 119 2.33 -4.94 17.84
CA LEU A 119 3.41 -3.97 18.07
C LEU A 119 2.93 -2.64 18.66
N GLU A 120 1.64 -2.33 18.55
CA GLU A 120 1.03 -1.16 19.18
C GLU A 120 -0.26 -1.56 19.90
N HIS A 121 -0.43 -1.05 21.12
CA HIS A 121 -1.61 -1.12 21.98
C HIS A 121 -2.14 0.30 22.18
#